data_AF-A0AA45C0C8-F1
#
_entry.id   AF-A0AA45C0C8-F1
#
_cell.length_a   1.000
_cell.length_b   1.000
_cell.length_c   1.000
_cell.angle_alpha   90.00
_cell.angle_beta   90.00
_cell.angle_gamma   90.00
#
_symmetry.space_group_name_H-M   'P 1'
#
loop_
_entity.id
_entity.type
_entity.pdbx_description
1 polymer ?
#
loop_
_entity_poly.entity_id
_entity_poly.type
_entity_poly.pdbx_seq_one_letter_code
_entity_poly.pdbx_strand_id
1 'polypeptide(L)'
;MKAILFDLDNTLFATQECNVYLRSRAGREVVCDLIRQDRLNVTPLDTRLLGFINRLDEENDVDIFIISDSPKDYCLTILNKFGITVSNDNVLGAMHKPCVEEEVEDIFSDYEKVLVVGDTPKDIYFAHRLKAVSVFLTCLTDYDIDYSVENSMPTAVANSYVELVGIINNFLKDELAFEIPYFKPHFKTVDANTASIIDITEENIGFAMNYIPELDDIVDEGDKFTWFKIHRSIKPAKILSYSDLDLKKKVSFYNNNGRISEGVAFRDVAWFARLSFVKWLEDKNISGKVYLVAAPSSVPRECNKSLPMEMLVRWWVKWLPYISDGKFQVLNGSYVERFWPTTPAHMSKGRREIRPHFHTLGVFDNVNPYDADTSAIIIIDDVVTSGTQMKAVASLLQGTGMVPQGVPIYGYALAKTTRASGSDDFTKLMEAFSKAEKSGG
;
A
#
# COMPACT_ATOMS: atom_id res chain seq x y z
N MET A 1 14.96 29.29 3.68
CA MET A 1 15.77 28.14 3.20
C MET A 1 14.81 27.16 2.56
N LYS A 2 15.17 26.60 1.40
CA LYS A 2 14.32 25.67 0.65
C LYS A 2 14.85 24.24 0.78
N ALA A 3 14.00 23.24 0.71
CA ALA A 3 14.40 21.84 0.65
C ALA A 3 13.94 21.18 -0.65
N ILE A 4 14.78 20.32 -1.23
CA ILE A 4 14.41 19.46 -2.36
C ILE A 4 14.65 18.01 -1.98
N LEU A 5 13.58 17.22 -2.01
CA LEU A 5 13.55 15.82 -1.62
C LEU A 5 13.40 14.97 -2.88
N PHE A 6 14.43 14.22 -3.23
CA PHE A 6 14.39 13.28 -4.34
C PHE A 6 14.11 11.87 -3.83
N ASP A 7 13.11 11.19 -4.40
CA ASP A 7 13.09 9.74 -4.36
C ASP A 7 14.30 9.15 -5.09
N LEU A 8 14.70 7.93 -4.75
CA LEU A 8 15.86 7.27 -5.35
C LEU A 8 15.49 6.31 -6.48
N ASP A 9 14.59 5.37 -6.18
CA ASP A 9 14.36 4.15 -6.95
C ASP A 9 13.44 4.46 -8.14
N ASN A 10 13.95 4.33 -9.36
CA ASN A 10 13.30 4.77 -10.60
C ASN A 10 13.02 6.28 -10.66
N THR A 11 13.52 7.06 -9.71
CA THR A 11 13.52 8.53 -9.79
C THR A 11 14.89 9.03 -10.23
N LEU A 12 15.92 8.82 -9.41
CA LEU A 12 17.30 9.18 -9.76
C LEU A 12 18.02 8.08 -10.54
N PHE A 13 17.68 6.82 -10.25
CA PHE A 13 18.35 5.66 -10.81
C PHE A 13 17.34 4.59 -11.23
N ALA A 14 17.55 3.97 -12.39
CA ALA A 14 16.87 2.73 -12.75
C ALA A 14 17.40 1.59 -11.88
N THR A 15 16.57 1.06 -10.98
CA THR A 15 16.94 0.06 -9.95
C THR A 15 16.10 -1.21 -10.01
N GLN A 16 15.44 -1.47 -11.14
CA GLN A 16 14.45 -2.55 -11.25
C GLN A 16 15.03 -3.94 -10.92
N GLU A 17 16.32 -4.18 -11.20
CA GLU A 17 17.00 -5.44 -10.85
C GLU A 17 17.19 -5.63 -9.33
N CYS A 18 17.26 -4.54 -8.56
CA CYS A 18 17.42 -4.59 -7.10
C CYS A 18 16.14 -5.05 -6.39
N ASN A 19 14.97 -4.87 -7.00
CA ASN A 19 13.67 -5.12 -6.38
C ASN A 19 13.50 -6.53 -5.81
N VAL A 20 14.07 -7.56 -6.45
CA VAL A 20 13.98 -8.95 -5.96
C VAL A 20 14.71 -9.15 -4.62
N TYR A 21 15.75 -8.35 -4.36
CA TYR A 21 16.54 -8.39 -3.14
C TYR A 21 15.92 -7.53 -2.03
N LEU A 22 15.35 -6.38 -2.37
CA LEU A 22 14.74 -5.46 -1.40
C LEU A 22 13.47 -6.00 -0.71
N ARG A 23 12.86 -7.05 -1.28
CA ARG A 23 11.65 -7.71 -0.76
C ARG A 23 11.88 -8.68 0.39
N SER A 24 13.13 -9.02 0.71
CA SER A 24 13.43 -9.96 1.79
C SER A 24 14.61 -9.50 2.62
N ARG A 25 14.65 -9.90 3.90
CA ARG A 25 15.79 -9.65 4.78
C ARG A 25 17.09 -10.18 4.17
N ALA A 26 17.08 -11.42 3.69
CA ALA A 26 18.21 -12.07 3.04
C ALA A 26 18.75 -11.29 1.84
N GLY A 27 17.86 -10.70 1.04
CA GLY A 27 18.26 -9.93 -0.13
C GLY A 27 18.83 -8.58 0.26
N ARG A 28 18.24 -7.90 1.26
CA ARG A 28 18.74 -6.63 1.80
C ARG A 28 20.15 -6.76 2.37
N GLU A 29 20.50 -7.92 2.92
CA GLU A 29 21.85 -8.20 3.45
C GLU A 29 22.93 -8.29 2.35
N VAL A 30 22.57 -8.59 1.09
CA VAL A 30 23.55 -8.82 0.00
C VAL A 30 23.51 -7.78 -1.12
N VAL A 31 22.40 -7.03 -1.24
CA VAL A 31 22.17 -6.13 -2.39
C VAL A 31 23.27 -5.07 -2.55
N CYS A 32 23.75 -4.50 -1.44
CA CYS A 32 24.79 -3.47 -1.47
C CYS A 32 26.11 -4.02 -2.04
N ASP A 33 26.51 -5.23 -1.65
CA ASP A 33 27.73 -5.86 -2.16
C ASP A 33 27.59 -6.23 -3.64
N LEU A 34 26.42 -6.70 -4.06
CA LEU A 34 26.16 -6.97 -5.47
C LEU A 34 26.22 -5.70 -6.33
N ILE A 35 25.75 -4.57 -5.82
CA ILE A 35 25.87 -3.27 -6.50
C ILE A 35 27.34 -2.83 -6.61
N ARG A 36 28.12 -2.94 -5.52
CA ARG A 36 29.55 -2.59 -5.51
C ARG A 36 30.39 -3.46 -6.44
N GLN A 37 29.99 -4.71 -6.64
CA GLN A 37 30.64 -5.67 -7.53
C GLN A 37 30.17 -5.58 -8.99
N ASP A 38 29.33 -4.60 -9.34
CA ASP A 38 28.72 -4.46 -10.68
C ASP A 38 27.94 -5.71 -11.14
N ARG A 39 27.40 -6.47 -10.18
CA ARG A 39 26.58 -7.66 -10.44
C ARG A 39 25.09 -7.36 -10.60
N LEU A 40 24.67 -6.14 -10.29
CA LEU A 40 23.34 -5.60 -10.54
C LEU A 40 23.48 -4.34 -11.37
N ASN A 41 22.69 -4.25 -12.44
CA ASN A 41 22.66 -3.08 -13.29
C ASN A 41 21.84 -1.98 -12.60
N VAL A 42 22.54 -0.93 -12.17
CA VAL A 42 21.94 0.32 -11.69
C VAL A 42 22.45 1.41 -12.62
N THR A 43 21.55 2.22 -13.17
CA THR A 43 21.92 3.28 -14.12
C THR A 43 21.26 4.59 -13.71
N PRO A 44 21.95 5.74 -13.77
CA PRO A 44 21.30 7.03 -13.57
C PRO A 44 20.20 7.24 -14.61
N LEU A 45 19.11 7.91 -14.21
CA LEU A 45 18.08 8.39 -15.13
C LEU A 45 18.70 9.19 -16.29
N ASP A 46 19.56 10.13 -15.92
CA ASP A 46 20.34 10.96 -16.83
C ASP A 46 21.71 11.20 -16.18
N THR A 47 22.79 11.04 -16.94
CA THR A 47 24.16 11.19 -16.41
C THR A 47 24.45 12.61 -15.93
N ARG A 48 23.71 13.61 -16.42
CA ARG A 48 23.83 15.02 -16.01
C ARG A 48 23.18 15.30 -14.67
N LEU A 49 22.28 14.43 -14.20
CA LEU A 49 21.55 14.61 -12.95
C LEU A 49 22.48 14.58 -11.74
N LEU A 50 23.52 13.75 -11.78
CA LEU A 50 24.52 13.60 -10.71
C LEU A 50 25.21 14.94 -10.41
N GLY A 51 25.77 15.57 -11.44
CA GLY A 51 26.43 16.87 -11.29
C GLY A 51 25.47 18.04 -11.09
N PHE A 52 24.18 17.87 -11.39
CA PHE A 52 23.16 18.86 -11.06
C PHE A 52 22.81 18.81 -9.56
N ILE A 53 22.61 17.62 -9.00
CA ILE A 53 22.34 17.42 -7.58
C ILE A 53 23.49 17.95 -6.71
N ASN A 54 24.74 17.56 -7.02
CA ASN A 54 25.88 18.03 -6.23
C ASN A 54 26.03 19.55 -6.26
N ARG A 55 25.74 20.19 -7.41
CA ARG A 55 25.76 21.65 -7.52
C ARG A 55 24.69 22.30 -6.67
N LEU A 56 23.46 21.75 -6.64
CA LEU A 56 22.40 22.27 -5.79
C LEU A 56 22.75 22.13 -4.31
N ASP A 57 23.39 21.03 -3.92
CA ASP A 57 23.87 20.77 -2.55
C ASP A 57 25.00 21.73 -2.11
N GLU A 58 25.68 22.37 -3.06
CA GLU A 58 26.68 23.42 -2.81
C GLU A 58 26.06 24.83 -2.64
N GLU A 59 24.75 25.00 -2.91
CA GLU A 59 24.05 26.28 -2.75
C GLU A 59 23.67 26.52 -1.28
N ASN A 60 23.91 27.73 -0.76
CA ASN A 60 23.73 28.01 0.68
C ASN A 60 22.27 28.15 1.13
N ASP A 61 21.31 28.24 0.20
CA ASP A 61 19.90 28.50 0.48
C ASP A 61 18.98 27.30 0.17
N VAL A 62 19.57 26.17 -0.24
CA VAL A 62 18.88 24.94 -0.62
C VAL A 62 19.52 23.74 0.06
N ASP A 63 18.72 22.95 0.77
CA ASP A 63 19.15 21.65 1.28
C ASP A 63 18.59 20.52 0.39
N ILE A 64 19.45 19.56 0.05
CA ILE A 64 19.07 18.39 -0.74
C ILE A 64 18.92 17.17 0.16
N PHE A 65 17.81 16.46 -0.02
CA PHE A 65 17.48 15.22 0.67
C PHE A 65 17.23 14.09 -0.32
N ILE A 66 17.61 12.88 0.09
CA ILE A 66 17.24 11.64 -0.60
C ILE A 66 16.25 10.89 0.30
N ILE A 67 15.04 10.64 -0.20
CA ILE A 67 13.96 10.03 0.57
C ILE A 67 13.43 8.76 -0.10
N SER A 68 13.65 7.59 0.51
CA SER A 68 13.29 6.30 -0.11
C SER A 68 12.60 5.33 0.86
N ASP A 69 11.71 4.50 0.32
CA ASP A 69 11.17 3.33 1.02
C ASP A 69 12.22 2.21 1.19
N SER A 70 13.34 2.30 0.47
CA SER A 70 14.47 1.36 0.56
C SER A 70 15.37 1.66 1.76
N PRO A 71 16.11 0.67 2.29
CA PRO A 71 17.01 0.88 3.43
C PRO A 71 18.05 1.98 3.17
N LYS A 72 18.42 2.74 4.23
CA LYS A 72 19.41 3.84 4.13
C LYS A 72 20.74 3.38 3.54
N ASP A 73 21.27 2.24 4.00
CA ASP A 73 22.55 1.70 3.51
C ASP A 73 22.53 1.36 2.01
N TYR A 74 21.37 0.93 1.50
CA TYR A 74 21.17 0.69 0.07
C TYR A 74 21.23 2.01 -0.70
N CYS A 75 20.53 3.04 -0.21
CA CYS A 75 20.53 4.36 -0.81
C CYS A 75 21.95 4.92 -0.87
N LEU A 76 22.65 4.95 0.27
CA LEU A 76 24.04 5.40 0.36
C LEU A 76 24.97 4.62 -0.56
N THR A 77 24.77 3.31 -0.72
CA THR A 77 25.60 2.50 -1.61
C THR A 77 25.46 2.94 -3.08
N ILE A 78 24.24 3.27 -3.53
CA ILE A 78 24.00 3.79 -4.87
C ILE A 78 24.59 5.20 -5.02
N LEU A 79 24.28 6.11 -4.10
CA LEU A 79 24.77 7.49 -4.14
C LEU A 79 26.31 7.55 -4.21
N ASN A 80 26.99 6.78 -3.35
CA ASN A 80 28.46 6.69 -3.34
C ASN A 80 29.02 6.11 -4.63
N LYS A 81 28.37 5.08 -5.20
CA LYS A 81 28.80 4.48 -6.48
C LYS A 81 28.79 5.49 -7.62
N PHE A 82 27.84 6.44 -7.61
CA PHE A 82 27.68 7.44 -8.64
C PHE A 82 28.21 8.83 -8.26
N GLY A 83 28.91 8.95 -7.12
CA GLY A 83 29.55 10.19 -6.70
C GLY A 83 28.59 11.34 -6.35
N ILE A 84 27.39 11.03 -5.84
CA ILE A 84 26.51 12.04 -5.26
C ILE A 84 27.00 12.36 -3.84
N THR A 85 27.16 13.64 -3.52
CA THR A 85 27.84 14.13 -2.31
C THR A 85 26.91 14.57 -1.18
N VAL A 86 25.60 14.42 -1.36
CA VAL A 86 24.58 14.75 -0.35
C VAL A 86 24.95 14.14 1.00
N SER A 87 24.87 14.95 2.06
CA SER A 87 25.18 14.52 3.43
C SER A 87 24.42 13.24 3.81
N ASN A 88 25.11 12.32 4.49
CA ASN A 88 24.49 11.08 4.98
C ASN A 88 23.28 11.36 5.90
N ASP A 89 23.28 12.49 6.61
CA ASP A 89 22.17 12.88 7.49
C ASP A 89 20.92 13.28 6.70
N ASN A 90 21.11 13.73 5.45
CA ASN A 90 20.02 14.08 4.53
C ASN A 90 19.54 12.87 3.70
N VAL A 91 20.04 11.66 3.98
CA VAL A 91 19.56 10.42 3.36
C VAL A 91 18.64 9.69 4.33
N LEU A 92 17.35 9.74 4.01
CA LEU A 92 16.26 9.18 4.79
C LEU A 92 15.75 7.90 4.11
N GLY A 93 16.04 6.74 4.70
CA GLY A 93 15.65 5.43 4.18
C GLY A 93 14.57 4.76 5.03
N ALA A 94 13.92 3.73 4.48
CA ALA A 94 12.81 3.00 5.10
C ALA A 94 11.62 3.90 5.49
N MET A 95 11.32 4.90 4.65
CA MET A 95 10.39 5.98 4.99
C MET A 95 8.91 5.58 4.99
N HIS A 96 8.55 4.50 4.30
CA HIS A 96 7.17 4.02 4.21
C HIS A 96 6.18 5.07 3.68
N LYS A 97 6.60 5.82 2.65
CA LYS A 97 5.79 6.81 1.94
C LYS A 97 4.43 6.20 1.51
N PRO A 98 3.32 6.96 1.56
CA PRO A 98 3.22 8.38 1.89
C PRO A 98 3.01 8.71 3.38
N CYS A 99 2.89 7.69 4.24
CA CYS A 99 2.62 7.89 5.66
C CYS A 99 3.93 7.75 6.45
N VAL A 100 4.67 8.85 6.58
CA VAL A 100 5.89 8.90 7.40
C VAL A 100 5.56 9.10 8.89
N GLU A 101 6.58 8.94 9.73
CA GLU A 101 6.52 9.29 11.16
C GLU A 101 6.47 10.83 11.35
N GLU A 102 5.89 11.31 12.45
CA GLU A 102 5.69 12.75 12.70
C GLU A 102 7.04 13.49 12.77
N GLU A 103 8.07 12.84 13.31
CA GLU A 103 9.43 13.36 13.42
C GLU A 103 10.01 13.74 12.05
N VAL A 104 9.60 13.04 10.99
CA VAL A 104 10.02 13.34 9.62
C VAL A 104 9.31 14.59 9.09
N GLU A 105 8.02 14.75 9.40
CA GLU A 105 7.27 15.94 9.02
C GLU A 105 7.84 17.18 9.73
N ASP A 106 8.23 17.02 11.00
CA ASP A 106 8.82 18.09 11.80
C ASP A 106 10.14 18.59 11.20
N ILE A 107 11.01 17.70 10.67
CA ILE A 107 12.25 18.09 9.97
C ILE A 107 11.95 19.10 8.85
N PHE A 108 10.88 18.87 8.10
CA PHE A 108 10.55 19.69 6.93
C PHE A 108 9.69 20.91 7.25
N SER A 109 9.15 21.00 8.47
CA SER A 109 8.31 22.12 8.91
C SER A 109 9.08 23.44 9.07
N ASP A 110 10.40 23.36 9.28
CA ASP A 110 11.29 24.52 9.42
C ASP A 110 11.71 25.14 8.07
N TYR A 111 11.43 24.46 6.95
CA TYR A 111 11.74 24.96 5.62
C TYR A 111 10.62 25.87 5.10
N GLU A 112 11.01 26.95 4.43
CA GLU A 112 10.07 27.91 3.85
C GLU A 112 9.25 27.27 2.72
N LYS A 113 9.93 26.48 1.90
CA LYS A 113 9.35 25.73 0.80
C LYS A 113 10.05 24.40 0.64
N VAL A 114 9.25 23.38 0.34
CA VAL A 114 9.70 22.02 0.11
C VAL A 114 9.24 21.58 -1.27
N LEU A 115 10.13 20.94 -2.02
CA LEU A 115 9.83 20.28 -3.28
C LEU A 115 10.10 18.79 -3.16
N VAL A 116 9.11 17.96 -3.49
CA VAL A 116 9.25 16.51 -3.58
C VAL A 116 9.28 16.09 -5.04
N VAL A 117 10.28 15.31 -5.43
CA VAL A 117 10.44 14.75 -6.77
C VAL A 117 10.40 13.23 -6.66
N GLY A 118 9.46 12.59 -7.37
CA GLY A 118 9.36 11.12 -7.38
C GLY A 118 8.62 10.60 -8.60
N ASP A 119 8.74 9.30 -8.83
CA ASP A 119 8.13 8.60 -9.98
C ASP A 119 6.82 7.88 -9.62
N THR A 120 6.41 7.88 -8.35
CA THR A 120 5.19 7.20 -7.91
C THR A 120 4.15 8.16 -7.32
N PRO A 121 2.85 7.83 -7.41
CA PRO A 121 1.82 8.60 -6.72
C PRO A 121 2.03 8.72 -5.21
N LYS A 122 2.74 7.77 -4.58
CA LYS A 122 3.06 7.85 -3.15
C LYS A 122 3.95 9.05 -2.83
N ASP A 123 4.86 9.41 -3.71
CA ASP A 123 5.73 10.58 -3.52
C ASP A 123 4.89 11.86 -3.58
N ILE A 124 3.88 11.88 -4.45
CA ILE A 124 2.96 13.00 -4.58
C ILE A 124 2.08 13.14 -3.32
N TYR A 125 1.51 12.04 -2.82
CA TYR A 125 0.76 12.06 -1.56
C TYR A 125 1.64 12.41 -0.35
N PHE A 126 2.92 12.01 -0.36
CA PHE A 126 3.87 12.44 0.66
C PHE A 126 4.08 13.95 0.62
N ALA A 127 4.22 14.54 -0.57
CA ALA A 127 4.31 15.99 -0.73
C ALA A 127 3.04 16.71 -0.22
N HIS A 128 1.86 16.19 -0.55
CA HIS A 128 0.58 16.74 -0.08
C HIS A 128 0.50 16.75 1.45
N ARG A 129 1.03 15.71 2.09
CA ARG A 129 1.10 15.61 3.54
C ARG A 129 2.02 16.67 4.15
N LEU A 130 3.15 16.95 3.51
CA LEU A 130 4.06 18.04 3.88
C LEU A 130 3.56 19.43 3.48
N LYS A 131 2.43 19.55 2.76
CA LYS A 131 1.97 20.79 2.10
C LYS A 131 3.03 21.38 1.16
N ALA A 132 3.73 20.49 0.46
CA ALA A 132 4.88 20.77 -0.40
C ALA A 132 4.51 20.71 -1.87
N VAL A 133 5.26 21.43 -2.73
CA VAL A 133 5.13 21.25 -4.18
C VAL A 133 5.68 19.89 -4.58
N SER A 134 5.12 19.32 -5.64
CA SER A 134 5.49 17.99 -6.11
C SER A 134 5.71 17.91 -7.61
N VAL A 135 6.69 17.10 -8.00
CA VAL A 135 6.96 16.76 -9.41
C VAL A 135 6.81 15.27 -9.58
N PHE A 136 5.87 14.89 -10.45
CA PHE A 136 5.74 13.51 -10.91
C PHE A 136 6.65 13.29 -12.13
N LEU A 137 7.64 12.42 -11.97
CA LEU A 137 8.62 12.10 -13.01
C LEU A 137 8.18 10.86 -13.80
N THR A 138 8.02 11.00 -15.12
CA THR A 138 7.42 9.94 -15.94
C THR A 138 8.42 9.01 -16.62
N CYS A 139 9.71 9.35 -16.61
CA CYS A 139 10.71 8.71 -17.46
C CYS A 139 10.91 7.21 -17.19
N LEU A 140 10.87 6.80 -15.91
CA LEU A 140 11.13 5.42 -15.47
C LEU A 140 9.95 4.84 -14.67
N THR A 141 8.87 5.61 -14.51
CA THR A 141 7.69 5.15 -13.78
C THR A 141 7.10 3.93 -14.47
N ASP A 142 6.64 3.00 -13.66
CA ASP A 142 5.95 1.80 -14.12
C ASP A 142 4.43 1.85 -13.87
N TYR A 143 3.93 3.05 -13.56
CA TYR A 143 2.52 3.39 -13.38
C TYR A 143 1.93 3.97 -14.67
N ASP A 144 0.60 3.92 -14.77
CA ASP A 144 -0.15 4.62 -15.80
C ASP A 144 -0.04 6.13 -15.54
N ILE A 145 0.62 6.86 -16.45
CA ILE A 145 0.96 8.27 -16.27
C ILE A 145 -0.30 9.12 -16.18
N ASP A 146 -1.21 9.00 -17.14
CA ASP A 146 -2.42 9.83 -17.22
C ASP A 146 -3.28 9.60 -15.98
N TYR A 147 -3.48 8.33 -15.62
CA TYR A 147 -4.24 7.95 -14.43
C TYR A 147 -3.58 8.47 -13.14
N SER A 148 -2.25 8.36 -13.03
CA SER A 148 -1.50 8.82 -11.86
C SER A 148 -1.58 10.33 -11.70
N VAL A 149 -1.42 11.10 -12.78
CA VAL A 149 -1.47 12.56 -12.74
C VAL A 149 -2.87 13.05 -12.42
N GLU A 150 -3.90 12.48 -13.05
CA GLU A 150 -5.30 12.87 -12.82
C GLU A 150 -5.75 12.62 -11.38
N ASN A 151 -5.30 11.51 -10.78
CA ASN A 151 -5.79 11.08 -9.46
C ASN A 151 -4.90 11.50 -8.29
N SER A 152 -3.58 11.63 -8.48
CA SER A 152 -2.68 12.10 -7.40
C SER A 152 -2.44 13.61 -7.40
N MET A 153 -2.78 14.31 -8.50
CA MET A 153 -2.73 15.77 -8.61
C MET A 153 -1.36 16.38 -8.25
N PRO A 154 -0.25 16.01 -8.94
CA PRO A 154 1.05 16.63 -8.70
C PRO A 154 1.05 18.11 -9.09
N THR A 155 1.92 18.92 -8.50
CA THR A 155 2.06 20.35 -8.87
C THR A 155 2.58 20.51 -10.31
N ALA A 156 3.49 19.62 -10.72
CA ALA A 156 4.01 19.58 -12.08
C ALA A 156 4.37 18.15 -12.50
N VAL A 157 4.50 17.95 -13.81
CA VAL A 157 4.92 16.69 -14.43
C VAL A 157 6.17 16.94 -15.24
N ALA A 158 7.17 16.07 -15.10
CA ALA A 158 8.41 16.13 -15.85
C ALA A 158 8.63 14.84 -16.65
N ASN A 159 8.90 14.98 -17.95
CA ASN A 159 9.13 13.84 -18.85
C ASN A 159 10.57 13.70 -19.31
N SER A 160 11.45 14.58 -18.82
CA SER A 160 12.87 14.56 -19.15
C SER A 160 13.69 15.29 -18.09
N TYR A 161 15.01 15.08 -18.12
CA TYR A 161 15.96 15.87 -17.36
C TYR A 161 15.79 17.39 -17.57
N VAL A 162 15.56 17.82 -18.81
CA VAL A 162 15.46 19.26 -19.14
C VAL A 162 14.21 19.87 -18.52
N GLU A 163 13.08 19.17 -18.59
CA GLU A 163 11.84 19.60 -17.94
C GLU A 163 11.97 19.63 -16.42
N LEU A 164 12.55 18.57 -15.83
CA LEU A 164 12.79 18.50 -14.39
C LEU A 164 13.63 19.67 -13.89
N VAL A 165 14.76 19.97 -14.55
CA VAL A 165 15.62 21.11 -14.21
C VAL A 165 14.86 22.43 -14.37
N GLY A 166 14.06 22.58 -15.44
CA GLY A 166 13.21 23.75 -15.63
C GLY A 166 12.25 23.97 -14.46
N ILE A 167 11.57 22.92 -14.01
CA ILE A 167 10.63 22.98 -12.91
C ILE A 167 11.34 23.27 -11.57
N ILE A 168 12.49 22.65 -11.31
CA ILE A 168 13.30 22.93 -10.13
C ILE A 168 13.74 24.39 -10.11
N ASN A 169 14.19 24.94 -11.25
CA ASN A 169 14.54 26.35 -11.35
C ASN A 169 13.34 27.28 -11.08
N ASN A 170 12.14 26.92 -11.53
CA ASN A 170 10.92 27.68 -11.23
C ASN A 170 10.60 27.63 -9.72
N PHE A 171 10.77 26.49 -9.07
CA PHE A 171 10.66 26.37 -7.61
C PHE A 171 11.68 27.25 -6.86
N LEU A 172 12.95 27.23 -7.29
CA LEU A 172 14.00 28.06 -6.72
C LEU A 172 13.74 29.56 -6.91
N LYS A 173 12.98 29.96 -7.94
CA LYS A 173 12.53 31.35 -8.20
C LYS A 173 11.18 31.71 -7.59
N ASP A 174 10.56 30.80 -6.83
CA ASP A 174 9.25 30.99 -6.23
C ASP A 174 8.08 31.09 -7.23
N GLU A 175 8.28 30.57 -8.44
CA GLU A 175 7.30 30.52 -9.53
C GLU A 175 6.46 29.24 -9.52
N LEU A 176 6.72 28.33 -8.58
CA LEU A 176 5.94 27.10 -8.35
C LEU A 176 5.28 27.17 -6.96
N ALA A 177 3.96 27.03 -6.92
CA ALA A 177 3.16 27.14 -5.69
C ALA A 177 2.42 25.83 -5.41
N PHE A 178 2.31 25.49 -4.12
CA PHE A 178 1.52 24.35 -3.67
C PHE A 178 0.04 24.75 -3.62
N GLU A 179 -0.81 23.89 -4.18
CA GLU A 179 -2.25 23.98 -4.06
C GLU A 179 -2.76 22.75 -3.31
N ILE A 180 -3.62 22.96 -2.31
CA ILE A 180 -4.18 21.86 -1.52
C ILE A 180 -5.08 21.03 -2.46
N PRO A 181 -4.80 19.73 -2.66
CA PRO A 181 -5.61 18.89 -3.53
C PRO A 181 -7.01 18.70 -2.95
N TYR A 182 -8.01 18.67 -3.82
CA TYR A 182 -9.41 18.54 -3.42
C TYR A 182 -10.07 17.30 -4.02
N PHE A 183 -9.92 16.16 -3.34
CA PHE A 183 -10.43 14.87 -3.80
C PHE A 183 -11.92 14.64 -3.52
N LYS A 184 -12.52 15.35 -2.55
CA LYS A 184 -13.88 15.08 -2.05
C LYS A 184 -15.01 15.09 -3.09
N PRO A 185 -15.01 15.92 -4.16
CA PRO A 185 -16.10 15.95 -5.15
C PRO A 185 -16.29 14.68 -5.98
N HIS A 186 -15.39 13.71 -5.83
CA HIS A 186 -15.49 12.42 -6.52
C HIS A 186 -16.07 11.33 -5.61
N PHE A 187 -16.34 11.64 -4.34
CA PHE A 187 -16.74 10.68 -3.33
C PHE A 187 -17.89 11.14 -2.41
N LYS A 188 -18.87 10.25 -2.25
CA LYS A 188 -19.84 10.29 -1.15
C LYS A 188 -19.09 9.89 0.12
N THR A 189 -19.12 10.78 1.12
CA THR A 189 -18.48 10.58 2.42
C THR A 189 -19.51 10.67 3.55
N VAL A 190 -19.11 10.27 4.75
CA VAL A 190 -19.91 10.40 5.97
C VAL A 190 -19.16 11.25 6.98
N ASP A 191 -19.90 11.96 7.85
CA ASP A 191 -19.30 12.68 8.96
C ASP A 191 -18.70 11.69 9.96
N ALA A 192 -17.39 11.77 10.17
CA ALA A 192 -16.66 10.83 11.00
C ALA A 192 -17.14 10.80 12.47
N ASN A 193 -17.71 11.89 12.97
CA ASN A 193 -18.16 12.04 14.36
C ASN A 193 -19.59 11.53 14.56
N THR A 194 -20.46 11.69 13.56
CA THR A 194 -21.89 11.36 13.69
C THR A 194 -22.32 10.11 12.94
N ALA A 195 -21.48 9.56 12.06
CA ALA A 195 -21.78 8.34 11.33
C ALA A 195 -22.13 7.19 12.28
N SER A 196 -23.20 6.47 11.95
CA SER A 196 -23.61 5.25 12.63
C SER A 196 -22.62 4.14 12.32
N ILE A 197 -22.19 3.43 13.36
CA ILE A 197 -21.24 2.34 13.22
C ILE A 197 -22.02 1.04 13.07
N ILE A 198 -21.82 0.37 11.93
CA ILE A 198 -22.31 -0.99 11.70
C ILE A 198 -21.30 -1.96 12.27
N ASP A 199 -21.74 -2.79 13.21
CA ASP A 199 -20.93 -3.85 13.78
C ASP A 199 -21.12 -5.15 12.98
N ILE A 200 -20.00 -5.74 12.57
CA ILE A 200 -19.97 -7.09 11.99
C ILE A 200 -19.34 -7.99 13.05
N THR A 201 -20.17 -8.83 13.67
CA THR A 201 -19.75 -9.78 14.69
C THR A 201 -18.79 -10.82 14.11
N GLU A 202 -17.90 -11.39 14.93
CA GLU A 202 -16.92 -12.38 14.43
C GLU A 202 -17.55 -13.60 13.77
N GLU A 203 -18.69 -14.05 14.27
CA GLU A 203 -19.48 -15.13 13.67
C GLU A 203 -19.96 -14.81 12.26
N ASN A 204 -20.11 -13.52 11.92
CA ASN A 204 -20.51 -13.04 10.60
C ASN A 204 -19.31 -12.71 9.69
N ILE A 205 -18.10 -13.10 10.11
CA ILE A 205 -16.88 -12.99 9.31
C ILE A 205 -16.36 -14.40 8.98
N GLY A 206 -16.47 -14.80 7.71
CA GLY A 206 -15.86 -16.03 7.21
C GLY A 206 -14.37 -15.86 6.88
N PHE A 207 -13.65 -16.97 6.76
CA PHE A 207 -12.26 -16.94 6.31
C PHE A 207 -11.83 -18.24 5.65
N ALA A 208 -10.82 -18.19 4.77
CA ALA A 208 -10.31 -19.38 4.07
C ALA A 208 -9.15 -20.08 4.80
N MET A 209 -8.31 -19.34 5.54
CA MET A 209 -7.07 -19.85 6.14
C MET A 209 -6.83 -19.25 7.55
N ASN A 210 -6.16 -19.99 8.43
CA ASN A 210 -5.65 -19.46 9.70
C ASN A 210 -4.29 -18.80 9.48
N TYR A 211 -4.06 -17.66 10.13
CA TYR A 211 -2.82 -16.91 10.01
C TYR A 211 -2.24 -16.56 11.37
N ILE A 212 -1.07 -17.11 11.67
CA ILE A 212 -0.24 -16.73 12.81
C ILE A 212 0.77 -15.70 12.30
N PRO A 213 0.78 -14.44 12.80
CA PRO A 213 1.64 -13.39 12.26
C PRO A 213 3.14 -13.62 12.49
N GLU A 214 3.47 -14.10 13.68
CA GLU A 214 4.84 -14.34 14.12
C GLU A 214 5.31 -15.70 13.64
N LEU A 215 6.34 -15.73 12.79
CA LEU A 215 6.86 -16.98 12.22
C LEU A 215 7.38 -17.93 13.30
N ASP A 216 7.94 -17.37 14.38
CA ASP A 216 8.50 -18.13 15.50
C ASP A 216 7.41 -18.81 16.37
N ASP A 217 6.16 -18.36 16.28
CA ASP A 217 5.03 -18.96 16.99
C ASP A 217 4.37 -20.10 16.19
N ILE A 218 4.85 -20.37 14.98
CA ILE A 218 4.28 -21.40 14.10
C ILE A 218 4.91 -22.75 14.38
N VAL A 219 4.08 -23.70 14.83
CA VAL A 219 4.49 -25.09 15.09
C VAL A 219 4.09 -26.02 13.95
N ASP A 220 2.98 -25.73 13.26
CA ASP A 220 2.44 -26.57 12.17
C ASP A 220 2.92 -26.11 10.78
N GLU A 221 3.23 -27.07 9.90
CA GLU A 221 3.70 -26.77 8.54
C GLU A 221 2.60 -26.16 7.65
N GLY A 222 1.33 -26.45 7.91
CA GLY A 222 0.19 -25.82 7.22
C GLY A 222 0.04 -24.34 7.54
N ASP A 223 0.20 -23.97 8.82
CA ASP A 223 0.20 -22.56 9.24
C ASP A 223 1.40 -21.79 8.66
N LYS A 224 2.56 -22.45 8.60
CA LYS A 224 3.77 -21.90 7.96
C LYS A 224 3.55 -21.66 6.47
N PHE A 225 2.89 -22.58 5.78
CA PHE A 225 2.52 -22.41 4.38
C PHE A 225 1.56 -21.23 4.18
N THR A 226 0.61 -21.01 5.10
CA THR A 226 -0.27 -19.83 5.07
C THR A 226 0.50 -18.54 5.30
N TRP A 227 1.44 -18.53 6.26
CA TRP A 227 2.34 -17.39 6.47
C TRP A 227 3.09 -17.02 5.18
N PHE A 228 3.67 -18.01 4.50
CA PHE A 228 4.35 -17.78 3.23
C PHE A 228 3.41 -17.29 2.14
N LYS A 229 2.18 -17.83 2.01
CA LYS A 229 1.18 -17.31 1.06
C LYS A 229 0.86 -15.83 1.33
N ILE A 230 0.66 -15.44 2.58
CA ILE A 230 0.35 -14.03 2.90
C ILE A 230 1.51 -13.12 2.49
N HIS A 231 2.73 -13.45 2.92
CA HIS A 231 3.89 -12.57 2.76
C HIS A 231 4.58 -12.68 1.40
N ARG A 232 4.33 -13.74 0.61
CA ARG A 232 4.95 -13.96 -0.71
C ARG A 232 3.97 -14.00 -1.88
N SER A 233 2.66 -14.03 -1.62
CA SER A 233 1.66 -14.15 -2.69
C SER A 233 0.53 -13.14 -2.57
N ILE A 234 -0.05 -12.93 -1.38
CA ILE A 234 -1.22 -12.05 -1.20
C ILE A 234 -0.80 -10.59 -1.10
N LYS A 235 -0.04 -10.21 -0.07
CA LYS A 235 0.37 -8.81 0.15
C LYS A 235 1.25 -8.26 -0.98
N PRO A 236 2.21 -9.02 -1.54
CA PRO A 236 3.06 -8.53 -2.63
C PRO A 236 2.33 -8.42 -3.98
N ALA A 237 1.14 -9.00 -4.16
CA ALA A 237 0.43 -9.00 -5.44
C ALA A 237 0.16 -7.58 -5.98
N LYS A 238 0.06 -6.57 -5.10
CA LYS A 238 -0.17 -5.17 -5.47
C LYS A 238 0.92 -4.53 -6.35
N ILE A 239 2.10 -5.15 -6.42
CA ILE A 239 3.21 -4.72 -7.29
C ILE A 239 3.11 -5.27 -8.72
N LEU A 240 2.13 -6.13 -8.98
CA LEU A 240 1.85 -6.68 -10.30
C LEU A 240 0.72 -5.88 -10.94
N SER A 241 0.75 -5.73 -12.27
CA SER A 241 -0.38 -5.14 -13.00
C SER A 241 -1.60 -6.06 -12.98
N TYR A 242 -2.77 -5.51 -13.31
CA TYR A 242 -3.99 -6.32 -13.51
C TYR A 242 -3.79 -7.48 -14.50
N SER A 243 -3.09 -7.22 -15.61
CA SER A 243 -2.76 -8.24 -16.63
C SER A 243 -1.80 -9.30 -16.09
N ASP A 244 -0.77 -8.90 -15.34
CA ASP A 244 0.16 -9.84 -14.70
C ASP A 244 -0.57 -10.81 -13.75
N LEU A 245 -1.52 -10.30 -12.96
CA LEU A 245 -2.34 -11.11 -12.05
C LEU A 245 -3.20 -12.12 -12.82
N ASP A 246 -3.83 -11.69 -13.92
CA ASP A 246 -4.60 -12.58 -14.79
C ASP A 246 -3.72 -13.67 -15.42
N LEU A 247 -2.50 -13.34 -15.84
CA LEU A 247 -1.54 -14.29 -16.41
C LEU A 247 -0.85 -15.19 -15.36
N LYS A 248 -1.31 -15.17 -14.11
CA LYS A 248 -0.74 -15.94 -12.99
C LYS A 248 0.75 -15.66 -12.77
N LYS A 249 1.21 -14.43 -13.05
CA LYS A 249 2.57 -14.04 -12.75
C LYS A 249 2.81 -14.13 -11.24
N LYS A 250 4.01 -14.57 -10.88
CA LYS A 250 4.44 -14.72 -9.49
C LYS A 250 5.42 -13.62 -9.13
N VAL A 251 5.54 -13.36 -7.83
CA VAL A 251 6.53 -12.44 -7.30
C VAL A 251 7.78 -13.22 -6.87
N SER A 252 8.94 -12.76 -7.32
CA SER A 252 10.24 -13.34 -6.99
C SER A 252 10.84 -12.70 -5.74
N PHE A 253 11.56 -13.52 -4.97
CA PHE A 253 12.24 -13.16 -3.73
C PHE A 253 13.63 -13.80 -3.69
N TYR A 254 14.62 -13.08 -3.15
CA TYR A 254 15.89 -13.66 -2.75
C TYR A 254 15.76 -14.38 -1.39
N ASN A 255 16.35 -15.56 -1.24
CA ASN A 255 16.21 -16.40 -0.04
C ASN A 255 17.55 -16.62 0.69
N ASN A 256 17.47 -17.07 1.95
CA ASN A 256 18.63 -17.41 2.79
C ASN A 256 19.55 -18.48 2.18
N ASN A 257 19.06 -19.31 1.24
CA ASN A 257 19.89 -20.30 0.54
C ASN A 257 20.67 -19.72 -0.66
N GLY A 258 20.68 -18.39 -0.80
CA GLY A 258 21.38 -17.68 -1.88
C GLY A 258 20.70 -17.76 -3.25
N ARG A 259 19.47 -18.29 -3.33
CA ARG A 259 18.73 -18.46 -4.59
C ARG A 259 17.50 -17.56 -4.65
N ILE A 260 17.18 -17.11 -5.86
CA ILE A 260 15.91 -16.46 -6.15
C ILE A 260 14.85 -17.56 -6.34
N SER A 261 13.72 -17.42 -5.65
CA SER A 261 12.55 -18.27 -5.86
C SER A 261 11.27 -17.44 -5.89
N GLU A 262 10.22 -18.03 -6.41
CA GLU A 262 8.92 -17.38 -6.54
C GLU A 262 7.96 -17.78 -5.41
N GLY A 263 7.02 -16.89 -5.10
CA GLY A 263 5.82 -17.25 -4.35
C GLY A 263 4.80 -18.03 -5.21
N VAL A 264 3.63 -18.28 -4.64
CA VAL A 264 2.46 -18.78 -5.39
C VAL A 264 1.79 -17.62 -6.13
N ALA A 265 1.19 -17.87 -7.29
CA ALA A 265 0.42 -16.86 -8.00
C ALA A 265 -0.83 -16.49 -7.19
N PHE A 266 -1.13 -15.20 -7.06
CA PHE A 266 -2.30 -14.74 -6.30
C PHE A 266 -3.62 -15.32 -6.85
N ARG A 267 -3.72 -15.46 -8.18
CA ARG A 267 -4.87 -16.08 -8.86
C ARG A 267 -5.12 -17.53 -8.42
N ASP A 268 -4.06 -18.29 -8.12
CA ASP A 268 -4.21 -19.67 -7.61
C ASP A 268 -4.70 -19.66 -6.16
N VAL A 269 -4.22 -18.73 -5.32
CA VAL A 269 -4.74 -18.53 -3.96
C VAL A 269 -6.23 -18.19 -4.00
N ALA A 270 -6.63 -17.24 -4.84
CA ALA A 270 -8.02 -16.84 -5.03
C ALA A 270 -8.88 -17.99 -5.56
N TRP A 271 -8.32 -18.83 -6.45
CA TRP A 271 -8.99 -20.03 -6.94
C TRP A 271 -9.30 -20.96 -5.76
N PHE A 272 -8.31 -21.38 -4.98
CA PHE A 272 -8.56 -22.31 -3.86
C PHE A 272 -9.49 -21.73 -2.78
N ALA A 273 -9.29 -20.46 -2.41
CA ALA A 273 -10.09 -19.80 -1.39
C ALA A 273 -11.59 -19.71 -1.72
N ARG A 274 -11.95 -19.75 -3.01
CA ARG A 274 -13.35 -19.72 -3.45
C ARG A 274 -14.16 -20.92 -2.92
N LEU A 275 -13.54 -22.08 -2.73
CA LEU A 275 -14.24 -23.27 -2.24
C LEU A 275 -14.67 -23.09 -0.79
N SER A 276 -13.78 -22.57 0.06
CA SER A 276 -14.11 -22.20 1.44
C SER A 276 -15.17 -21.10 1.49
N PHE A 277 -15.14 -20.15 0.54
CA PHE A 277 -16.13 -19.08 0.46
C PHE A 277 -17.54 -19.63 0.14
N VAL A 278 -17.66 -20.50 -0.87
CA VAL A 278 -18.94 -21.14 -1.21
C VAL A 278 -19.50 -21.93 -0.04
N LYS A 279 -18.65 -22.75 0.61
CA LYS A 279 -19.07 -23.51 1.80
C LYS A 279 -19.57 -22.59 2.90
N TRP A 280 -18.87 -21.49 3.16
CA TRP A 280 -19.28 -20.52 4.17
C TRP A 280 -20.61 -19.82 3.83
N LEU A 281 -20.87 -19.49 2.55
CA LEU A 281 -22.18 -18.98 2.13
C LEU A 281 -23.30 -19.98 2.44
N GLU A 282 -23.08 -21.27 2.14
CA GLU A 282 -24.03 -22.34 2.41
C GLU A 282 -24.27 -22.52 3.92
N ASP A 283 -23.21 -22.55 4.72
CA ASP A 283 -23.29 -22.65 6.19
C ASP A 283 -24.06 -21.47 6.81
N LYS A 284 -23.99 -20.28 6.18
CA LYS A 284 -24.74 -19.08 6.57
C LYS A 284 -26.12 -18.97 5.94
N ASN A 285 -26.54 -19.94 5.12
CA ASN A 285 -27.79 -19.91 4.36
C ASN A 285 -27.95 -18.65 3.50
N ILE A 286 -26.84 -18.11 2.97
CA ILE A 286 -26.86 -16.93 2.09
C ILE A 286 -27.16 -17.42 0.66
N SER A 287 -28.25 -16.92 0.08
CA SER A 287 -28.71 -17.26 -1.27
C SER A 287 -29.29 -16.04 -1.99
N GLY A 288 -29.48 -16.12 -3.31
CA GLY A 288 -29.97 -15.01 -4.13
C GLY A 288 -28.87 -14.03 -4.56
N LYS A 289 -29.17 -12.74 -4.64
CA LYS A 289 -28.24 -11.73 -5.18
C LYS A 289 -27.28 -11.24 -4.11
N VAL A 290 -25.98 -11.43 -4.32
CA VAL A 290 -24.93 -11.15 -3.34
C VAL A 290 -23.90 -10.20 -3.95
N TYR A 291 -23.71 -9.02 -3.36
CA TYR A 291 -22.66 -8.10 -3.78
C TYR A 291 -21.38 -8.36 -2.99
N LEU A 292 -20.25 -8.44 -3.70
CA LEU A 292 -18.93 -8.49 -3.09
C LEU A 292 -18.28 -7.10 -3.17
N VAL A 293 -17.80 -6.62 -2.03
CA VAL A 293 -17.14 -5.32 -1.90
C VAL A 293 -15.70 -5.57 -1.47
N ALA A 294 -14.73 -5.24 -2.31
CA ALA A 294 -13.34 -5.30 -1.89
C ALA A 294 -13.05 -4.27 -0.79
N ALA A 295 -12.38 -4.69 0.28
CA ALA A 295 -11.80 -3.77 1.24
C ALA A 295 -10.70 -2.95 0.53
N PRO A 296 -10.70 -1.61 0.67
CA PRO A 296 -9.76 -0.76 -0.05
C PRO A 296 -8.32 -0.93 0.47
N SER A 297 -7.32 -0.57 -0.33
CA SER A 297 -5.93 -0.55 0.11
C SER A 297 -5.71 0.50 1.22
N SER A 298 -4.55 0.50 1.89
CA SER A 298 -4.18 1.50 2.90
C SER A 298 -3.82 2.87 2.30
N VAL A 299 -3.60 2.89 0.99
CA VAL A 299 -3.28 4.07 0.18
C VAL A 299 -4.27 4.13 -1.00
N PRO A 300 -4.43 5.29 -1.64
CA PRO A 300 -5.22 5.43 -2.86
C PRO A 300 -4.77 4.49 -3.98
N ARG A 301 -5.67 4.23 -4.93
CA ARG A 301 -5.51 3.11 -5.87
C ARG A 301 -4.38 3.30 -6.87
N GLU A 302 -4.16 4.52 -7.32
CA GLU A 302 -3.05 4.95 -8.18
C GLU A 302 -1.69 4.67 -7.52
N CYS A 303 -1.61 4.61 -6.18
CA CYS A 303 -0.39 4.23 -5.47
C CYS A 303 -0.06 2.72 -5.56
N ASN A 304 -0.89 1.92 -6.24
CA ASN A 304 -0.65 0.49 -6.48
C ASN A 304 -0.84 0.16 -7.97
N LYS A 305 -0.06 -0.78 -8.50
CA LYS A 305 -0.23 -1.27 -9.87
C LYS A 305 -1.48 -2.11 -10.07
N SER A 306 -1.98 -2.69 -8.99
CA SER A 306 -3.27 -3.36 -8.94
C SER A 306 -3.84 -3.34 -7.53
N LEU A 307 -5.13 -3.63 -7.44
CA LEU A 307 -5.86 -3.85 -6.21
C LEU A 307 -6.20 -5.35 -6.08
N PRO A 308 -5.40 -6.15 -5.33
CA PRO A 308 -5.59 -7.60 -5.29
C PRO A 308 -6.98 -8.04 -4.82
N MET A 309 -7.57 -7.36 -3.83
CA MET A 309 -8.92 -7.71 -3.36
C MET A 309 -10.00 -7.39 -4.41
N GLU A 310 -9.87 -6.28 -5.14
CA GLU A 310 -10.75 -5.98 -6.27
C GLU A 310 -10.63 -7.03 -7.38
N MET A 311 -9.40 -7.49 -7.67
CA MET A 311 -9.18 -8.57 -8.63
C MET A 311 -9.75 -9.91 -8.18
N LEU A 312 -9.65 -10.23 -6.89
CA LEU A 312 -10.29 -11.40 -6.32
C LEU A 312 -11.81 -11.33 -6.50
N VAL A 313 -12.43 -10.19 -6.21
CA VAL A 313 -13.86 -9.97 -6.42
C VAL A 313 -14.24 -10.17 -7.89
N ARG A 314 -13.51 -9.54 -8.84
CA ARG A 314 -13.74 -9.70 -10.28
C ARG A 314 -13.67 -11.16 -10.73
N TRP A 315 -12.68 -11.89 -10.23
CA TRP A 315 -12.54 -13.32 -10.51
C TRP A 315 -13.67 -14.15 -9.92
N TRP A 316 -14.06 -13.90 -8.67
CA TRP A 316 -15.14 -14.65 -8.02
C TRP A 316 -16.50 -14.38 -8.66
N VAL A 317 -16.80 -13.14 -9.05
CA VAL A 317 -17.99 -12.81 -9.86
C VAL A 317 -18.03 -13.65 -11.14
N LYS A 318 -16.87 -13.88 -11.77
CA LYS A 318 -16.77 -14.73 -12.98
C LYS A 318 -16.85 -16.22 -12.67
N TRP A 319 -16.24 -16.71 -11.59
CA TRP A 319 -16.07 -18.15 -11.37
C TRP A 319 -17.22 -18.80 -10.60
N LEU A 320 -17.79 -18.09 -9.65
CA LEU A 320 -18.75 -18.63 -8.70
C LEU A 320 -20.10 -19.04 -9.32
N PRO A 321 -20.66 -18.33 -10.32
CA PRO A 321 -21.91 -18.75 -10.97
C PRO A 321 -21.87 -20.16 -11.58
N TYR A 322 -20.69 -20.67 -11.92
CA TYR A 322 -20.52 -22.01 -12.53
C TYR A 322 -20.39 -23.14 -11.51
N ILE A 323 -20.36 -22.83 -10.20
CA ILE A 323 -20.10 -23.80 -9.12
C ILE A 323 -21.27 -23.86 -8.13
N SER A 324 -22.13 -22.84 -8.12
CA SER A 324 -23.19 -22.68 -7.12
C SER A 324 -24.52 -23.32 -7.48
N ASP A 325 -24.63 -23.99 -8.63
CA ASP A 325 -25.89 -24.51 -9.21
C ASP A 325 -27.03 -23.46 -9.21
N GLY A 326 -26.67 -22.17 -9.31
CA GLY A 326 -27.62 -21.05 -9.32
C GLY A 326 -28.14 -20.62 -7.93
N LYS A 327 -27.64 -21.18 -6.82
CA LYS A 327 -28.06 -20.79 -5.45
C LYS A 327 -27.80 -19.31 -5.12
N PHE A 328 -26.75 -18.74 -5.69
CA PHE A 328 -26.41 -17.34 -5.53
C PHE A 328 -25.88 -16.73 -6.83
N GLN A 329 -26.25 -15.47 -7.05
CA GLN A 329 -25.74 -14.60 -8.09
C GLN A 329 -24.77 -13.61 -7.46
N VAL A 330 -23.50 -13.71 -7.82
CA VAL A 330 -22.44 -12.85 -7.27
C VAL A 330 -22.22 -11.66 -8.18
N LEU A 331 -22.27 -10.45 -7.62
CA LEU A 331 -22.08 -9.19 -8.34
C LEU A 331 -20.92 -8.40 -7.75
N ASN A 332 -20.26 -7.59 -8.59
CA ASN A 332 -19.22 -6.68 -8.12
C ASN A 332 -19.87 -5.43 -7.52
N GLY A 333 -19.61 -5.19 -6.23
CA GLY A 333 -20.03 -4.00 -5.50
C GLY A 333 -18.88 -3.16 -4.99
N SER A 334 -17.68 -3.31 -5.55
CA SER A 334 -16.45 -2.63 -5.09
C SER A 334 -16.48 -1.15 -5.47
N TYR A 335 -17.24 -0.38 -4.70
CA TYR A 335 -17.48 1.06 -4.91
C TYR A 335 -16.78 1.94 -3.87
N VAL A 336 -16.20 1.33 -2.85
CA VAL A 336 -15.50 2.02 -1.77
C VAL A 336 -14.02 2.13 -2.09
N GLU A 337 -13.48 3.33 -1.95
CA GLU A 337 -12.08 3.62 -2.20
C GLU A 337 -11.51 4.52 -1.10
N ARG A 338 -10.19 4.48 -0.96
CA ARG A 338 -9.45 5.42 -0.16
C ARG A 338 -8.99 6.58 -1.04
N PHE A 339 -9.44 7.79 -0.74
CA PHE A 339 -9.01 9.02 -1.44
C PHE A 339 -7.85 9.74 -0.74
N TRP A 340 -7.49 9.30 0.47
CA TRP A 340 -6.34 9.85 1.20
C TRP A 340 -5.61 8.75 1.98
N PRO A 341 -4.26 8.69 2.02
CA PRO A 341 -3.55 7.64 2.73
C PRO A 341 -3.93 7.55 4.22
N THR A 342 -3.89 6.33 4.77
CA THR A 342 -4.07 6.12 6.22
C THR A 342 -2.79 5.59 6.82
N THR A 343 -2.37 6.17 7.94
CA THR A 343 -1.24 5.67 8.72
C THR A 343 -1.54 4.23 9.16
N PRO A 344 -0.66 3.25 8.85
CA PRO A 344 -0.91 1.86 9.21
C PRO A 344 -1.10 1.66 10.72
N ALA A 345 -2.01 0.76 11.09
CA ALA A 345 -2.38 0.54 12.49
C ALA A 345 -1.22 0.04 13.39
N HIS A 346 -0.15 -0.52 12.82
CA HIS A 346 1.04 -0.94 13.56
C HIS A 346 2.01 0.21 13.83
N MET A 347 1.89 1.32 13.10
CA MET A 347 2.63 2.56 13.34
C MET A 347 1.85 3.51 14.27
N SER A 348 0.52 3.41 14.30
CA SER A 348 -0.28 4.14 15.29
C SER A 348 -0.21 3.46 16.66
N LYS A 349 0.35 4.11 17.68
CA LYS A 349 0.41 3.62 19.08
C LYS A 349 -0.98 3.53 19.78
N GLY A 350 -2.09 3.61 19.03
CA GLY A 350 -3.47 3.72 19.53
C GLY A 350 -4.35 2.48 19.32
N ARG A 351 -5.57 2.51 19.90
CA ARG A 351 -6.60 1.49 19.66
C ARG A 351 -7.05 1.53 18.19
N ARG A 352 -7.39 0.37 17.62
CA ARG A 352 -7.94 0.26 16.27
C ARG A 352 -9.37 0.79 16.22
N GLU A 353 -9.49 2.07 15.92
CA GLU A 353 -10.77 2.78 15.89
C GLU A 353 -11.36 2.81 14.47
N ILE A 354 -12.70 2.74 14.38
CA ILE A 354 -13.42 2.76 13.09
C ILE A 354 -13.46 4.17 12.51
N ARG A 355 -13.67 5.19 13.36
CA ARG A 355 -13.92 6.58 12.93
C ARG A 355 -12.78 7.21 12.12
N PRO A 356 -11.48 7.01 12.45
CA PRO A 356 -10.38 7.55 11.65
C PRO A 356 -10.43 7.15 10.16
N HIS A 357 -10.99 5.98 9.84
CA HIS A 357 -11.14 5.55 8.45
C HIS A 357 -12.04 6.48 7.63
N PHE A 358 -13.07 7.09 8.23
CA PHE A 358 -14.01 7.96 7.52
C PHE A 358 -13.38 9.26 7.01
N HIS A 359 -12.22 9.67 7.53
CA HIS A 359 -11.48 10.81 7.00
C HIS A 359 -10.79 10.52 5.66
N THR A 360 -10.73 9.25 5.26
CA THR A 360 -9.93 8.79 4.12
C THR A 360 -10.70 7.95 3.13
N LEU A 361 -11.86 7.42 3.52
CA LEU A 361 -12.68 6.52 2.71
C LEU A 361 -13.90 7.24 2.13
N GLY A 362 -14.25 6.89 0.90
CA GLY A 362 -15.44 7.38 0.21
C GLY A 362 -16.03 6.34 -0.73
N VAL A 363 -17.29 6.53 -1.10
CA VAL A 363 -17.95 5.78 -2.19
C VAL A 363 -17.89 6.63 -3.44
N PHE A 364 -17.53 6.09 -4.60
CA PHE A 364 -17.52 6.86 -5.84
C PHE A 364 -18.87 7.56 -6.10
N ASP A 365 -18.84 8.84 -6.50
CA ASP A 365 -20.06 9.63 -6.64
C ASP A 365 -20.97 9.16 -7.78
N ASN A 366 -20.37 8.56 -8.82
CA ASN A 366 -21.03 8.12 -10.05
C ASN A 366 -21.64 6.71 -9.98
N VAL A 367 -21.68 6.08 -8.80
CA VAL A 367 -22.29 4.75 -8.63
C VAL A 367 -23.72 4.83 -8.06
N ASN A 368 -24.55 3.90 -8.52
CA ASN A 368 -25.90 3.69 -8.02
C ASN A 368 -25.88 2.82 -6.76
N PRO A 369 -26.85 2.99 -5.85
CA PRO A 369 -27.10 2.04 -4.76
C PRO A 369 -27.26 0.60 -5.29
N TYR A 370 -27.02 -0.38 -4.42
CA TYR A 370 -27.22 -1.79 -4.76
C TYR A 370 -28.70 -2.10 -5.01
N ASP A 371 -28.96 -3.16 -5.80
CA ASP A 371 -30.32 -3.51 -6.22
C ASP A 371 -31.25 -3.80 -5.03
N ALA A 372 -32.53 -3.45 -5.16
CA ALA A 372 -33.52 -3.62 -4.08
C ALA A 372 -33.77 -5.09 -3.67
N ASP A 373 -33.51 -6.04 -4.57
CA ASP A 373 -33.59 -7.49 -4.35
C ASP A 373 -32.24 -8.10 -3.88
N THR A 374 -31.31 -7.27 -3.41
CA THR A 374 -30.05 -7.74 -2.82
C THR A 374 -30.33 -8.57 -1.57
N SER A 375 -29.83 -9.80 -1.53
CA SER A 375 -29.92 -10.68 -0.38
C SER A 375 -28.87 -10.41 0.68
N ALA A 376 -27.64 -10.07 0.27
CA ALA A 376 -26.52 -9.82 1.17
C ALA A 376 -25.41 -8.99 0.51
N ILE A 377 -24.66 -8.28 1.34
CA ILE A 377 -23.40 -7.62 0.97
C ILE A 377 -22.26 -8.27 1.75
N ILE A 378 -21.17 -8.60 1.08
CA ILE A 378 -20.01 -9.24 1.72
C ILE A 378 -18.76 -8.43 1.42
N ILE A 379 -18.10 -7.96 2.49
CA ILE A 379 -16.87 -7.20 2.40
C ILE A 379 -15.68 -8.18 2.42
N ILE A 380 -14.88 -8.15 1.36
CA ILE A 380 -13.77 -9.07 1.13
C ILE A 380 -12.44 -8.41 1.49
N ASP A 381 -11.67 -9.02 2.39
CA ASP A 381 -10.38 -8.51 2.86
C ASP A 381 -9.26 -9.56 2.71
N ASP A 382 -8.00 -9.13 2.82
CA ASP A 382 -6.86 -10.03 2.73
C ASP A 382 -6.66 -10.79 4.05
N VAL A 383 -6.60 -10.07 5.17
CA VAL A 383 -6.37 -10.63 6.51
C VAL A 383 -7.26 -9.90 7.53
N VAL A 384 -8.12 -10.65 8.21
CA VAL A 384 -8.92 -10.10 9.31
C VAL A 384 -8.29 -10.39 10.67
N THR A 385 -8.08 -9.34 11.47
CA THR A 385 -7.74 -9.48 12.90
C THR A 385 -8.90 -9.04 13.79
N SER A 386 -9.39 -7.80 13.61
CA SER A 386 -10.47 -7.21 14.43
C SER A 386 -11.72 -6.85 13.60
N GLY A 387 -11.65 -6.99 12.28
CA GLY A 387 -12.72 -6.57 11.35
C GLY A 387 -12.91 -5.06 11.24
N THR A 388 -12.05 -4.23 11.85
CA THR A 388 -12.21 -2.76 11.91
C THR A 388 -12.40 -2.12 10.53
N GLN A 389 -11.62 -2.54 9.54
CA GLN A 389 -11.75 -2.05 8.17
C GLN A 389 -13.08 -2.48 7.52
N MET A 390 -13.49 -3.74 7.68
CA MET A 390 -14.79 -4.21 7.19
C MET A 390 -15.95 -3.42 7.82
N LYS A 391 -15.87 -3.15 9.12
CA LYS A 391 -16.88 -2.34 9.83
C LYS A 391 -16.92 -0.89 9.33
N ALA A 392 -15.76 -0.29 9.04
CA ALA A 392 -15.69 1.04 8.43
C ALA A 392 -16.34 1.06 7.04
N VAL A 393 -16.02 0.08 6.18
CA VAL A 393 -16.61 -0.06 4.84
C VAL A 393 -18.13 -0.25 4.94
N ALA A 394 -18.61 -1.12 5.83
CA ALA A 394 -20.04 -1.35 6.05
C ALA A 394 -20.77 -0.07 6.51
N SER A 395 -20.19 0.64 7.48
CA SER A 395 -20.73 1.89 8.00
C SER A 395 -20.80 2.98 6.94
N LEU A 396 -19.78 3.08 6.10
CA LEU A 396 -19.74 4.03 4.99
C LEU A 396 -20.81 3.72 3.93
N LEU A 397 -20.94 2.46 3.50
CA LEU A 397 -21.96 2.05 2.54
C LEU A 397 -23.38 2.31 3.07
N GLN A 398 -23.64 2.00 4.34
CA GLN A 398 -24.93 2.28 4.96
C GLN A 398 -25.18 3.79 5.06
N GLY A 399 -24.21 4.56 5.55
CA GLY A 399 -24.33 6.00 5.76
C GLY A 399 -24.45 6.83 4.47
N THR A 400 -23.97 6.30 3.35
CA THR A 400 -24.12 6.91 2.01
C THR A 400 -25.36 6.43 1.25
N GLY A 401 -26.20 5.59 1.88
CA GLY A 401 -27.45 5.11 1.28
C GLY A 401 -27.26 4.07 0.18
N MET A 402 -26.10 3.40 0.12
CA MET A 402 -25.81 2.38 -0.88
C MET A 402 -26.52 1.06 -0.60
N VAL A 403 -26.78 0.77 0.68
CA VAL A 403 -27.34 -0.49 1.16
C VAL A 403 -28.87 -0.39 1.26
N PRO A 404 -29.63 -1.25 0.57
CA PRO A 404 -31.07 -1.31 0.73
C PRO A 404 -31.48 -1.66 2.17
N GLN A 405 -32.65 -1.19 2.59
CA GLN A 405 -33.11 -1.38 3.97
C GLN A 405 -33.25 -2.88 4.30
N GLY A 406 -32.67 -3.29 5.44
CA GLY A 406 -32.80 -4.66 5.96
C GLY A 406 -31.82 -5.67 5.34
N VAL A 407 -30.98 -5.27 4.37
CA VAL A 407 -29.98 -6.15 3.78
C VAL A 407 -28.82 -6.36 4.76
N PRO A 408 -28.48 -7.61 5.12
CA PRO A 408 -27.36 -7.91 6.00
C PRO A 408 -26.01 -7.68 5.31
N ILE A 409 -25.04 -7.17 6.10
CA ILE A 409 -23.65 -6.99 5.68
C ILE A 409 -22.77 -7.97 6.45
N TYR A 410 -21.97 -8.75 5.73
CA TYR A 410 -21.03 -9.72 6.27
C TYR A 410 -19.58 -9.37 5.92
N GLY A 411 -18.64 -10.04 6.58
CA GLY A 411 -17.22 -10.01 6.23
C GLY A 411 -16.74 -11.35 5.71
N TYR A 412 -15.73 -11.34 4.85
CA TYR A 412 -14.96 -12.53 4.52
C TYR A 412 -13.50 -12.17 4.26
N ALA A 413 -12.56 -12.96 4.78
CA ALA A 413 -11.13 -12.74 4.56
C ALA A 413 -10.44 -13.95 3.93
N LEU A 414 -9.36 -13.72 3.17
CA LEU A 414 -8.50 -14.83 2.76
C LEU A 414 -7.87 -15.53 3.97
N ALA A 415 -7.51 -14.78 5.02
CA ALA A 415 -7.05 -15.36 6.27
C ALA A 415 -7.58 -14.64 7.51
N LYS A 416 -7.72 -15.38 8.62
CA LYS A 416 -8.01 -14.84 9.95
C LYS A 416 -6.77 -14.92 10.83
N THR A 417 -6.41 -13.81 11.47
CA THR A 417 -5.35 -13.80 12.48
C THR A 417 -5.77 -14.66 13.67
N THR A 418 -4.97 -15.68 13.98
CA THR A 418 -5.12 -16.53 15.15
C THR A 418 -3.89 -16.38 16.06
N ARG A 419 -4.08 -16.47 17.37
CA ARG A 419 -2.96 -16.64 18.31
C ARG A 419 -2.71 -18.14 18.46
N ALA A 420 -1.45 -18.55 18.44
CA ALA A 420 -1.11 -19.92 18.81
C ALA A 420 -1.65 -20.16 20.24
N SER A 421 -2.33 -21.29 20.45
CA SER A 421 -2.80 -21.72 21.76
C SER A 421 -1.59 -22.10 22.63
N GLY A 422 -0.87 -21.09 23.13
CA GLY A 422 0.03 -21.20 24.25
C GLY A 422 -0.63 -20.51 25.43
N SER A 423 -0.65 -21.19 26.58
CA SER A 423 -1.01 -20.63 27.89
C SER A 423 -0.55 -19.19 28.06
N ASP A 424 -1.24 -18.43 28.91
CA ASP A 424 -0.80 -17.13 29.47
C ASP A 424 0.59 -17.25 30.11
N ASP A 425 1.62 -17.39 29.27
CA ASP A 425 2.99 -17.52 29.66
C ASP A 425 3.48 -16.08 29.80
N PHE A 426 3.24 -15.54 30.99
CA PHE A 426 3.71 -14.23 31.46
C PHE A 426 5.18 -13.99 31.09
N THR A 427 5.97 -15.05 30.92
CA THR A 427 7.35 -15.06 30.44
C THR A 427 7.50 -14.48 29.02
N LYS A 428 6.64 -14.85 28.05
CA LYS A 428 6.66 -14.26 26.69
C LYS A 428 6.23 -12.79 26.70
N LEU A 429 5.33 -12.42 27.60
CA LEU A 429 4.91 -11.04 27.82
C LEU A 429 6.06 -10.20 28.39
N MET A 430 6.80 -10.73 29.36
CA MET A 430 8.02 -10.12 29.90
C MET A 430 9.17 -10.05 28.90
N GLU A 431 9.32 -11.04 28.02
CA GLU A 431 10.28 -10.99 26.92
C GLU A 431 9.90 -9.95 25.86
N ALA A 432 8.61 -9.78 25.56
CA ALA A 432 8.13 -8.72 24.69
C ALA A 432 8.34 -7.33 25.32
N PHE A 433 8.12 -7.17 26.63
CA PHE A 433 8.47 -5.94 27.36
C PHE A 433 9.98 -5.68 27.36
N SER A 434 10.81 -6.72 27.56
CA SER A 434 12.27 -6.57 27.55
C SER A 434 12.84 -6.34 26.14
N LYS A 435 12.19 -6.87 25.09
CA LYS A 435 12.52 -6.53 23.69
C LYS A 435 12.13 -5.09 23.36
N ALA A 436 10.97 -4.61 23.84
CA ALA A 436 10.55 -3.22 23.69
C ALA A 436 11.46 -2.24 24.44
N GLU A 437 11.98 -2.62 25.61
CA GLU A 437 12.98 -1.84 26.37
C GLU A 437 14.36 -1.83 25.67
N LYS A 438 14.73 -2.95 25.02
CA LYS A 438 16.00 -3.07 24.27
C LYS A 438 15.95 -2.45 22.88
N SER A 439 14.76 -2.24 22.33
CA SER A 439 14.59 -1.60 21.02
C SER A 439 14.51 -0.09 21.07
N GLY A 440 14.51 0.56 22.26
CA GLY A 440 14.24 2.00 22.35
C GLY A 440 12.79 2.31 21.91
N GLY A 441 12.21 3.48 22.15
CA GLY A 441 12.90 4.76 22.05
C GLY A 441 13.09 5.04 20.58
#